data_AF-A0A838UTS7-F1
#
_entry.id   AF-A0A838UTS7-F1
#
_cell.length_a   1.000
_cell.length_b   1.000
_cell.length_c   1.000
_cell.angle_alpha   90.00
_cell.angle_beta   90.00
_cell.angle_gamma   90.00
#
_symmetry.space_group_name_H-M   'P 1'
#
loop_
_entity.id
_entity.type
_entity.pdbx_description
1 polymer ?
#
loop_
_entity_poly.entity_id
_entity_poly.type
_entity_poly.pdbx_seq_one_letter_code
_entity_poly.pdbx_strand_id
1 'polypeptide(L)'
;MAEIGDLSLTMALFENFTIRRTWHEDRWFFSVVDIMAPLSGSPNPRRYWAELKKRMKEKEGLDVYASTIQALPMPTADGRRQKTDCADIEGVLRLIQSVPSPNAEPLKRWLAQIGAETLEEADADAYQLRTHHRLKLHYLDTDLMELVAFRGIITPEQRQALRDSNYAGLYGMAGEQELIQFRKLPMGGDLEEFMGTDEYIANEFQRSQAALVIKQRNIQGEAAIRAVAEDVGVQIRLTIERIGGMLPEDMPRYRRLARGEWMTPELLHSVSFNWNADEDAPEAVDRVIPIYELPEGAAELTLLEERHLITDGEAAPRERRKGT
;
A
#
# COMPACT_ATOMS: atom_id res chain seq x y z
N MET A 1 12.39 -18.26 20.46
CA MET A 1 13.31 -17.12 20.25
C MET A 1 12.48 -16.02 19.61
N ALA A 2 12.18 -14.95 20.34
CA ALA A 2 11.52 -13.79 19.75
C ALA A 2 12.56 -13.05 18.89
N GLU A 3 12.20 -12.77 17.64
CA GLU A 3 13.06 -12.13 16.66
C GLU A 3 13.52 -10.76 17.14
N ILE A 4 14.80 -10.45 16.90
CA ILE A 4 15.47 -9.21 17.29
C ILE A 4 14.84 -7.97 16.62
N GLY A 5 13.94 -8.14 15.63
CA GLY A 5 13.18 -7.08 14.98
C GLY A 5 11.99 -6.52 15.77
N ASP A 6 11.44 -7.23 16.76
CA ASP A 6 10.24 -6.80 17.53
C ASP A 6 10.58 -5.82 18.68
N LEU A 7 11.84 -5.79 19.10
CA LEU A 7 12.30 -4.96 20.23
C LEU A 7 12.50 -3.49 19.87
N SER A 8 12.83 -3.16 18.60
CA SER A 8 13.02 -1.78 18.14
C SER A 8 11.71 -0.99 18.05
N LEU A 9 10.60 -1.66 17.74
CA LEU A 9 9.27 -1.04 17.67
C LEU A 9 8.70 -0.73 19.08
N THR A 10 9.11 -1.48 20.10
CA THR A 10 8.58 -1.39 21.47
C THR A 10 9.40 -0.50 22.41
N MET A 11 10.53 0.05 21.95
CA MET A 11 11.41 0.91 22.75
C MET A 11 11.78 2.17 21.97
N ALA A 12 11.66 3.32 22.60
CA ALA A 12 12.16 4.59 22.11
C ALA A 12 13.35 5.05 22.97
N LEU A 13 14.33 5.72 22.38
CA LEU A 13 15.50 6.22 23.10
C LEU A 13 15.38 7.73 23.32
N PHE A 14 15.53 8.17 24.57
CA PHE A 14 15.68 9.58 24.93
C PHE A 14 17.00 9.75 25.69
N GLU A 15 17.99 10.39 25.08
CA GLU A 15 19.35 10.47 25.62
C GLU A 15 19.88 9.08 26.03
N ASN A 16 20.14 8.86 27.32
CA ASN A 16 20.60 7.59 27.87
C ASN A 16 19.45 6.77 28.50
N PHE A 17 18.20 7.17 28.30
CA PHE A 17 17.01 6.53 28.84
C PHE A 17 16.28 5.75 27.75
N THR A 18 16.01 4.48 28.02
CA THR A 18 15.12 3.66 27.20
C THR A 18 13.68 3.81 27.71
N ILE A 19 12.78 4.27 26.84
CA ILE A 19 11.37 4.46 27.14
C ILE A 19 10.57 3.38 26.41
N ARG A 20 9.93 2.50 27.17
CA ARG A 20 9.05 1.48 26.58
C ARG A 20 7.79 2.12 26.01
N ARG A 21 7.38 1.68 24.83
CA ARG A 21 6.14 2.09 24.17
C ARG A 21 5.35 0.89 23.66
N THR A 22 4.06 1.08 23.45
CA THR A 22 3.15 0.08 22.89
C THR A 22 2.09 0.76 22.04
N TRP A 23 1.65 0.09 20.98
CA TRP A 23 0.56 0.56 20.14
C TRP A 23 -0.78 0.12 20.73
N HIS A 24 -1.70 1.07 20.89
CA HIS A 24 -3.04 0.81 21.40
C HIS A 24 -4.01 1.89 20.88
N GLU A 25 -5.22 1.51 20.46
CA GLU A 25 -6.25 2.45 19.97
C GLU A 25 -5.72 3.45 18.92
N ASP A 26 -4.94 2.94 17.96
CA ASP A 26 -4.32 3.70 16.87
C ASP A 26 -3.38 4.83 17.32
N ARG A 27 -2.80 4.69 18.51
CA ARG A 27 -1.83 5.63 19.07
C ARG A 27 -0.70 4.92 19.79
N TRP A 28 0.45 5.60 19.87
CA TRP A 28 1.55 5.19 20.73
C TRP A 28 1.27 5.58 22.19
N PHE A 29 1.41 4.61 23.08
CA PHE A 29 1.41 4.78 24.53
C PHE A 29 2.80 4.51 25.11
N PHE A 30 3.26 5.38 26.00
CA PHE A 30 4.58 5.34 26.62
C PHE A 30 4.47 4.97 28.10
N SER A 31 5.43 4.18 28.60
CA SER A 31 5.54 3.86 30.02
C SER A 31 5.73 5.13 30.85
N VAL A 32 4.79 5.42 31.75
CA VAL A 32 4.83 6.63 32.59
C VAL A 32 6.06 6.60 33.50
N VAL A 33 6.40 5.43 34.04
CA VAL A 33 7.58 5.28 34.90
C VAL A 33 8.87 5.59 34.15
N ASP A 34 8.95 5.19 32.89
CA ASP A 34 10.15 5.37 32.07
C ASP A 34 10.28 6.83 31.63
N ILE A 35 9.15 7.54 31.43
CA ILE A 35 9.09 9.00 31.24
C ILE A 35 9.48 9.75 32.52
N MET A 36 9.03 9.29 33.69
CA MET A 36 9.34 9.91 34.97
C MET A 36 10.82 9.83 35.31
N ALA A 37 11.57 8.86 34.77
CA ALA A 37 13.00 8.72 35.02
C ALA A 37 13.81 9.94 34.56
N PRO A 38 13.80 10.33 33.26
CA PRO A 38 14.41 11.57 32.81
C PRO A 38 13.67 12.79 33.32
N LEU A 39 12.33 12.77 33.41
CA LEU A 39 11.57 13.97 33.77
C LEU A 39 11.77 14.38 35.23
N SER A 40 11.76 13.47 36.19
CA SER A 40 11.92 13.82 37.61
C SER A 40 13.38 13.87 38.07
N GLY A 41 14.29 13.19 37.35
CA GLY A 41 15.66 12.95 37.81
C GLY A 41 15.74 12.09 39.08
N SER A 42 14.64 11.48 39.51
CA SER A 42 14.59 10.69 40.75
C SER A 42 15.34 9.37 40.58
N PRO A 43 16.14 8.94 41.57
CA PRO A 43 16.73 7.59 41.55
C PRO A 43 15.66 6.48 41.71
N ASN A 44 14.42 6.83 42.07
CA ASN A 44 13.30 5.89 42.12
C ASN A 44 12.04 6.47 41.44
N PRO A 45 11.97 6.39 40.09
CA PRO A 45 10.87 6.96 39.32
C PRO A 45 9.50 6.34 39.64
N ARG A 46 9.47 5.05 40.02
CA ARG A 46 8.22 4.36 40.43
C ARG A 46 7.63 4.97 41.69
N ARG A 47 8.46 5.22 42.70
CA ARG A 47 8.03 5.88 43.94
C ARG A 47 7.61 7.32 43.66
N TYR A 48 8.39 8.05 42.87
CA TYR A 48 8.04 9.42 42.46
C TYR A 48 6.67 9.47 41.78
N TRP A 49 6.41 8.55 40.85
CA TRP A 49 5.13 8.42 40.16
C TRP A 49 3.97 8.14 41.14
N ALA A 50 4.16 7.22 42.09
CA ALA A 50 3.13 6.92 43.10
C ALA A 50 2.77 8.16 43.95
N GLU A 51 3.77 8.96 44.34
CA GLU A 51 3.57 10.20 45.09
C GLU A 51 2.96 11.32 44.23
N LEU A 52 3.38 11.46 42.96
CA LEU A 52 2.79 12.40 42.01
C LEU A 52 1.31 12.06 41.76
N LYS A 53 1.00 10.79 41.51
CA LYS A 53 -0.36 10.29 41.32
C LYS A 53 -1.27 10.65 42.49
N LYS A 54 -0.78 10.51 43.73
CA LYS A 54 -1.52 10.91 44.94
C LYS A 54 -1.79 12.42 44.95
N ARG A 55 -0.76 13.24 44.71
CA ARG A 55 -0.88 14.71 44.67
C ARG A 55 -1.84 15.21 43.58
N MET A 56 -1.80 14.60 42.39
CA MET A 56 -2.70 14.96 41.29
C MET A 56 -4.16 14.66 41.63
N LYS A 57 -4.44 13.48 42.20
CA LYS A 57 -5.80 13.12 42.68
C LYS A 57 -6.33 14.10 43.73
N GLU A 58 -5.47 14.58 44.62
CA GLU A 58 -5.84 15.52 45.68
C GLU A 58 -6.10 16.95 45.17
N LYS A 59 -5.40 17.40 44.11
CA LYS A 59 -5.49 18.77 43.59
C LYS A 59 -6.47 18.97 42.43
N GLU A 60 -6.50 18.04 41.48
CA GLU A 60 -7.19 18.22 40.19
C GLU A 60 -8.44 17.33 40.04
N GLY A 61 -8.68 16.43 41.00
CA GLY A 61 -9.78 15.47 40.95
C GLY A 61 -9.45 14.19 40.16
N LEU A 62 -10.34 13.19 40.23
CA LEU A 62 -10.13 11.85 39.65
C LEU A 62 -10.21 11.82 38.11
N ASP A 63 -10.89 12.78 37.48
CA ASP A 63 -11.20 12.76 36.05
C ASP A 63 -9.99 13.02 35.15
N VAL A 64 -9.10 13.96 35.52
CA VAL A 64 -7.86 14.23 34.77
C VAL A 64 -6.91 13.01 34.81
N TYR A 65 -6.93 12.25 35.91
CA TYR A 65 -6.15 11.02 36.05
C TYR A 65 -6.69 9.88 35.17
N ALA A 66 -8.02 9.71 35.10
CA ALA A 66 -8.66 8.63 34.37
C ALA A 66 -8.61 8.80 32.84
N SER A 67 -8.66 10.04 32.35
CA SER A 67 -8.62 10.31 30.91
C SER A 67 -7.24 10.13 30.28
N THR A 68 -6.18 10.11 31.09
CA THR A 68 -4.81 10.33 30.60
C THR A 68 -3.88 9.13 30.81
N ILE A 69 -4.23 8.22 31.72
CA ILE A 69 -3.40 7.06 32.07
C ILE A 69 -4.16 5.77 31.82
N GLN A 70 -3.58 4.88 31.02
CA GLN A 70 -4.12 3.55 30.73
C GLN A 70 -3.16 2.45 31.22
N ALA A 71 -3.69 1.38 31.81
CA ALA A 71 -2.89 0.26 32.30
C ALA A 71 -2.72 -0.80 31.21
N LEU A 72 -1.60 -0.74 30.47
CA LEU A 72 -1.36 -1.55 29.27
C LEU A 72 -0.25 -2.62 29.49
N PRO A 73 -0.32 -3.78 28.81
CA PRO A 73 0.65 -4.87 28.97
C PRO A 73 1.99 -4.56 28.29
N MET A 74 2.99 -4.21 29.09
CA MET A 74 4.36 -3.86 28.64
C MET A 74 5.38 -4.97 28.96
N PRO A 75 6.44 -5.13 28.13
CA PRO A 75 7.53 -6.07 28.42
C PRO A 75 8.34 -5.64 29.65
N THR A 76 8.79 -6.62 30.42
CA THR A 76 9.71 -6.47 31.56
C THR A 76 11.11 -6.97 31.19
N ALA A 77 12.12 -6.67 32.00
CA ALA A 77 13.50 -7.13 31.80
C ALA A 77 13.60 -8.67 31.67
N ASP A 78 12.70 -9.40 32.35
CA ASP A 78 12.63 -10.86 32.30
C ASP A 78 11.79 -11.40 31.11
N GLY A 79 11.39 -10.53 30.17
CA GLY A 79 10.58 -10.87 28.99
C GLY A 79 9.09 -11.12 29.27
N ARG A 80 8.63 -11.06 30.54
CA ARG A 80 7.21 -11.19 30.91
C ARG A 80 6.45 -9.90 30.61
N ARG A 81 5.15 -9.98 30.26
CA ARG A 81 4.29 -8.80 30.09
C ARG A 81 3.56 -8.48 31.38
N GLN A 82 3.61 -7.22 31.83
CA GLN A 82 2.89 -6.75 33.01
C GLN A 82 2.10 -5.47 32.71
N LYS A 83 0.93 -5.33 33.35
CA LYS A 83 0.15 -4.10 33.27
C LYS A 83 0.97 -2.96 33.87
N THR A 84 1.25 -1.95 33.06
CA THR A 84 2.05 -0.78 33.40
C THR A 84 1.22 0.45 33.10
N ASP A 85 1.30 1.47 33.95
CA ASP A 85 0.68 2.77 33.66
C ASP A 85 1.35 3.40 32.45
N CYS A 86 0.55 3.70 31.44
CA CYS A 86 1.00 4.25 30.16
C CYS A 86 0.19 5.49 29.80
N ALA A 87 0.77 6.39 29.03
CA ALA A 87 0.13 7.61 28.54
C ALA A 87 0.45 7.82 27.06
N ASP A 88 -0.51 8.35 26.30
CA ASP A 88 -0.27 8.80 24.92
C ASP A 88 0.47 10.15 24.89
N ILE A 89 0.75 10.70 23.71
CA ILE A 89 1.51 11.95 23.57
C ILE A 89 0.86 13.09 24.36
N GLU A 90 -0.46 13.25 24.26
CA GLU A 90 -1.19 14.27 25.02
C GLU A 90 -1.00 14.06 26.52
N GLY A 91 -1.12 12.81 26.98
CA GLY A 91 -0.95 12.49 28.38
C GLY A 91 0.46 12.71 28.90
N VAL A 92 1.48 12.38 28.12
CA VAL A 92 2.86 12.72 28.49
C VAL A 92 3.06 14.23 28.56
N LEU A 93 2.52 15.00 27.61
CA LEU A 93 2.60 16.48 27.66
C LEU A 93 1.93 17.05 28.92
N ARG A 94 0.79 16.49 29.35
CA ARG A 94 0.16 16.86 30.62
C ARG A 94 1.04 16.53 31.82
N LEU A 95 1.65 15.33 31.84
CA LEU A 95 2.57 14.93 32.90
C LEU A 95 3.79 15.86 33.00
N ILE A 96 4.33 16.31 31.86
CA ILE A 96 5.42 17.29 31.81
C ILE A 96 5.00 18.62 32.47
N GLN A 97 3.76 19.07 32.27
CA GLN A 97 3.24 20.30 32.88
C GLN A 97 3.12 20.17 34.41
N SER A 98 2.86 18.97 34.94
CA SER A 98 2.72 18.73 36.38
C SER A 98 4.04 18.57 37.14
N VAL A 99 5.17 18.39 36.44
CA VAL A 99 6.49 18.14 37.05
C VAL A 99 7.47 19.27 36.69
N PRO A 100 7.80 20.16 37.64
CA PRO A 100 8.85 21.16 37.43
C PRO A 100 10.20 20.44 37.22
N SER A 101 10.75 20.56 36.01
CA SER A 101 11.98 19.84 35.64
C SER A 101 12.79 20.61 34.60
N PRO A 102 14.14 20.63 34.72
CA PRO A 102 15.00 21.13 33.65
C PRO A 102 14.90 20.28 32.38
N ASN A 103 14.48 19.01 32.49
CA ASN A 103 14.34 18.09 31.36
C ASN A 103 12.96 18.19 30.67
N ALA A 104 12.04 19.02 31.18
CA ALA A 104 10.72 19.20 30.59
C ALA A 104 10.79 19.67 29.13
N GLU A 105 11.67 20.62 28.83
CA GLU A 105 11.81 21.17 27.48
C GLU A 105 12.50 20.19 26.50
N PRO A 106 13.64 19.55 26.85
CA PRO A 106 14.21 18.45 26.07
C PRO A 106 13.20 17.34 25.75
N LEU A 107 12.39 16.92 26.74
CA LEU A 107 11.42 15.83 26.55
C LEU A 107 10.29 16.23 25.59
N LYS A 108 9.84 17.50 25.61
CA LYS A 108 8.85 18.00 24.64
C LYS A 108 9.39 17.98 23.22
N ARG A 109 10.65 18.39 23.01
CA ARG A 109 11.27 18.35 21.67
C ARG A 109 11.42 16.92 21.16
N TRP A 110 11.80 16.00 22.05
CA TRP A 110 11.87 14.58 21.72
C TRP A 110 10.51 13.99 21.34
N LEU A 111 9.43 14.33 22.07
CA LEU A 111 8.08 13.93 21.69
C LEU A 111 7.67 14.49 20.32
N ALA A 112 8.05 15.73 20.01
CA ALA A 112 7.81 16.32 18.70
C ALA A 112 8.59 15.61 17.58
N GLN A 113 9.84 15.19 17.86
CA GLN A 113 10.65 14.40 16.92
C GLN A 113 10.03 13.02 16.66
N ILE A 114 9.68 12.26 17.69
CA ILE A 114 9.03 10.96 17.52
C ILE A 114 7.67 11.08 16.82
N GLY A 115 6.92 12.14 17.13
CA GLY A 115 5.66 12.43 16.44
C GLY A 115 5.87 12.72 14.95
N ALA A 116 6.92 13.47 14.60
CA ALA A 116 7.29 13.74 13.22
C ALA A 116 7.79 12.47 12.50
N GLU A 117 8.66 11.67 13.12
CA GLU A 117 9.12 10.38 12.60
C GLU A 117 7.95 9.44 12.35
N THR A 118 6.99 9.33 13.28
CA THR A 118 5.80 8.49 13.11
C THR A 118 4.93 8.97 11.94
N LEU A 119 4.82 10.29 11.73
CA LEU A 119 4.08 10.85 10.59
C LEU A 119 4.82 10.60 9.27
N GLU A 120 6.14 10.77 9.26
CA GLU A 120 6.98 10.47 8.10
C GLU A 120 6.96 8.98 7.76
N GLU A 121 7.01 8.09 8.75
CA GLU A 121 6.86 6.65 8.61
C GLU A 121 5.45 6.29 8.09
N ALA A 122 4.39 6.88 8.65
CA ALA A 122 3.03 6.65 8.17
C ALA A 122 2.84 7.14 6.72
N ASP A 123 3.41 8.29 6.37
CA ASP A 123 3.43 8.81 5.01
C ASP A 123 4.24 7.88 4.08
N ALA A 124 5.36 7.33 4.55
CA ALA A 124 6.18 6.38 3.81
C ALA A 124 5.46 5.04 3.60
N ASP A 125 4.85 4.47 4.63
CA ASP A 125 4.06 3.23 4.55
C ASP A 125 2.86 3.41 3.61
N ALA A 126 2.12 4.52 3.73
CA ALA A 126 1.04 4.86 2.82
C ALA A 126 1.55 5.03 1.38
N TYR A 127 2.74 5.62 1.18
CA TYR A 127 3.37 5.74 -0.12
C TYR A 127 3.74 4.37 -0.71
N GLN A 128 4.32 3.47 0.09
CA GLN A 128 4.67 2.11 -0.35
C GLN A 128 3.43 1.30 -0.72
N LEU A 129 2.39 1.36 0.10
CA LEU A 129 1.13 0.66 -0.15
C LEU A 129 0.44 1.16 -1.43
N ARG A 130 0.36 2.48 -1.60
CA ARG A 130 -0.14 3.08 -2.85
C ARG A 130 0.69 2.66 -4.07
N THR A 131 2.00 2.57 -3.92
CA THR A 131 2.90 2.10 -4.99
C THR A 131 2.63 0.64 -5.34
N HIS A 132 2.51 -0.25 -4.35
CA HIS A 132 2.16 -1.66 -4.56
C HIS A 132 0.85 -1.80 -5.34
N HIS A 133 -0.21 -1.12 -4.89
CA HIS A 133 -1.51 -1.18 -5.53
C HIS A 133 -1.54 -0.58 -6.94
N ARG A 134 -0.79 0.51 -7.19
CA ARG A 134 -0.62 1.05 -8.54
C ARG A 134 0.00 0.03 -9.50
N LEU A 135 1.05 -0.66 -9.06
CA LEU A 135 1.70 -1.67 -9.88
C LEU A 135 0.74 -2.83 -10.17
N LYS A 136 -0.01 -3.26 -9.15
CA LYS A 136 -0.99 -4.34 -9.32
C LYS A 136 -2.10 -3.96 -10.29
N LEU A 137 -2.62 -2.74 -10.21
CA LEU A 137 -3.58 -2.21 -11.17
C LEU A 137 -3.00 -2.24 -12.60
N HIS A 138 -1.75 -1.80 -12.78
CA HIS A 138 -1.06 -1.83 -14.07
C HIS A 138 -0.94 -3.25 -14.66
N TYR A 139 -0.63 -4.26 -13.85
CA TYR A 139 -0.61 -5.66 -14.30
C TYR A 139 -2.01 -6.15 -14.69
N LEU A 140 -3.03 -5.85 -13.90
CA LEU A 140 -4.41 -6.21 -14.22
C LEU A 140 -4.90 -5.54 -15.50
N ASP A 141 -4.52 -4.29 -15.75
CA ASP A 141 -4.82 -3.60 -17.00
C ASP A 141 -4.08 -4.26 -18.17
N THR A 142 -2.83 -4.67 -18.00
CA THR A 142 -2.06 -5.39 -19.03
C THR A 142 -2.74 -6.72 -19.39
N ASP A 143 -3.08 -7.54 -18.40
CA ASP A 143 -3.79 -8.81 -18.59
C ASP A 143 -5.16 -8.61 -19.25
N LEU A 144 -5.90 -7.57 -18.83
CA LEU A 144 -7.17 -7.22 -19.44
C LEU A 144 -6.98 -6.83 -20.91
N MET A 145 -5.97 -6.03 -21.24
CA MET A 145 -5.68 -5.60 -22.60
C MET A 145 -5.31 -6.78 -23.51
N GLU A 146 -4.51 -7.73 -23.03
CA GLU A 146 -4.22 -8.97 -23.75
C GLU A 146 -5.49 -9.78 -24.00
N LEU A 147 -6.31 -10.00 -22.95
CA LEU A 147 -7.57 -10.71 -23.05
C LEU A 147 -8.49 -10.08 -24.11
N VAL A 148 -8.71 -8.77 -24.06
CA VAL A 148 -9.67 -8.11 -24.97
C VAL A 148 -9.15 -7.97 -26.40
N ALA A 149 -7.83 -7.98 -26.61
CA ALA A 149 -7.23 -8.04 -27.93
C ALA A 149 -7.63 -9.32 -28.68
N PHE A 150 -7.57 -10.48 -28.01
CA PHE A 150 -8.08 -11.74 -28.54
C PHE A 150 -9.60 -11.75 -28.78
N ARG A 151 -10.33 -10.74 -28.26
CA ARG A 151 -11.79 -10.61 -28.34
C ARG A 151 -12.25 -9.45 -29.25
N GLY A 152 -11.33 -8.85 -30.00
CA GLY A 152 -11.64 -7.86 -31.04
C GLY A 152 -11.47 -6.39 -30.65
N ILE A 153 -10.83 -6.08 -29.52
CA ILE A 153 -10.39 -4.71 -29.17
C ILE A 153 -8.93 -4.55 -29.57
N ILE A 154 -8.66 -3.93 -30.71
CA ILE A 154 -7.32 -3.93 -31.32
C ILE A 154 -6.75 -2.52 -31.45
N THR A 155 -7.61 -1.52 -31.64
CA THR A 155 -7.16 -0.14 -31.89
C THR A 155 -6.93 0.65 -30.59
N PRO A 156 -6.05 1.66 -30.59
CA PRO A 156 -5.90 2.58 -29.46
C PRO A 156 -7.20 3.24 -29.02
N GLU A 157 -8.06 3.63 -29.96
CA GLU A 157 -9.34 4.29 -29.70
C GLU A 157 -10.30 3.35 -28.96
N GLN A 158 -10.33 2.08 -29.34
CA GLN A 158 -11.16 1.08 -28.64
C GLN A 158 -10.65 0.78 -27.22
N ARG A 159 -9.33 0.76 -27.04
CA ARG A 159 -8.72 0.60 -25.70
C ARG A 159 -9.03 1.80 -24.82
N GLN A 160 -8.95 3.02 -25.36
CA GLN A 160 -9.35 4.23 -24.65
C GLN A 160 -10.84 4.19 -24.28
N ALA A 161 -11.70 3.77 -25.20
CA ALA A 161 -13.13 3.68 -24.94
C ALA A 161 -13.49 2.62 -23.88
N LEU A 162 -12.70 1.55 -23.77
CA LEU A 162 -12.79 0.58 -22.67
C LEU A 162 -12.33 1.19 -21.33
N ARG A 163 -11.21 1.92 -21.34
CA ARG A 163 -10.74 2.67 -20.16
C ARG A 163 -11.82 3.64 -19.68
N ASP A 164 -12.43 4.40 -20.58
CA ASP A 164 -13.52 5.32 -20.24
C ASP A 164 -14.74 4.59 -19.68
N SER A 165 -15.13 3.44 -20.22
CA SER A 165 -16.22 2.61 -19.67
C SER A 165 -15.91 2.09 -18.26
N ASN A 166 -14.65 1.73 -17.97
CA ASN A 166 -14.23 1.35 -16.61
C ASN A 166 -14.46 2.52 -15.63
N TYR A 167 -13.99 3.72 -15.98
CA TYR A 167 -14.18 4.90 -15.14
C TYR A 167 -15.65 5.28 -15.02
N ALA A 168 -16.41 5.20 -16.12
CA ALA A 168 -17.80 5.58 -16.13
C ALA A 168 -18.63 4.76 -15.12
N GLY A 169 -18.45 3.44 -15.12
CA GLY A 169 -19.17 2.56 -14.21
C GLY A 169 -18.84 2.79 -12.74
N LEU A 170 -17.54 2.85 -12.40
CA LEU A 170 -17.10 2.92 -11.00
C LEU A 170 -17.32 4.31 -10.38
N TYR A 171 -17.06 5.37 -11.15
CA TYR A 171 -17.10 6.76 -10.68
C TYR A 171 -18.39 7.51 -11.01
N GLY A 172 -19.29 6.92 -11.81
CA GLY A 172 -20.55 7.55 -12.19
C GLY A 172 -20.37 8.79 -13.08
N MET A 173 -19.34 8.81 -13.91
CA MET A 173 -19.00 9.91 -14.84
C MET A 173 -19.00 9.42 -16.30
N ALA A 174 -18.75 10.29 -17.27
CA ALA A 174 -18.65 9.91 -18.69
C ALA A 174 -17.34 9.18 -19.03
N GLY A 175 -16.31 9.32 -18.20
CA GLY A 175 -15.00 8.70 -18.41
C GLY A 175 -13.91 9.38 -17.58
N GLU A 176 -12.64 9.04 -17.84
CA GLU A 176 -11.51 9.49 -17.02
C GLU A 176 -11.33 11.02 -17.06
N GLN A 177 -11.52 11.64 -18.22
CA GLN A 177 -11.26 13.07 -18.37
C GLN A 177 -12.22 13.95 -17.59
N GLU A 178 -13.49 13.53 -17.47
CA GLU A 178 -14.44 14.23 -16.61
C GLU A 178 -14.02 14.12 -15.14
N LEU A 179 -13.51 12.96 -14.71
CA LEU A 179 -13.01 12.75 -13.36
C LEU A 179 -11.78 13.62 -13.06
N ILE A 180 -10.83 13.72 -13.99
CA ILE A 180 -9.67 14.63 -13.88
C ILE A 180 -10.13 16.08 -13.71
N GLN A 181 -11.14 16.51 -14.46
CA GLN A 181 -11.70 17.87 -14.39
C GLN A 181 -12.46 18.12 -13.08
N PHE A 182 -13.36 17.21 -12.70
CA PHE A 182 -14.09 17.23 -11.43
C PHE A 182 -13.11 17.32 -10.27
N ARG A 183 -12.03 16.53 -10.34
CA ARG A 183 -10.97 16.51 -9.36
C ARG A 183 -9.91 17.60 -9.56
N LYS A 184 -10.04 18.52 -10.51
CA LYS A 184 -9.08 19.63 -10.70
C LYS A 184 -7.60 19.14 -10.66
N LEU A 185 -7.32 17.98 -11.23
CA LEU A 185 -5.98 17.39 -11.20
C LEU A 185 -5.06 18.14 -12.18
N PRO A 186 -3.74 18.15 -11.93
CA PRO A 186 -2.80 18.79 -12.85
C PRO A 186 -2.95 18.22 -14.27
N MET A 187 -3.04 19.10 -15.27
CA MET A 187 -3.12 18.66 -16.66
C MET A 187 -1.85 17.87 -17.06
N GLY A 188 -2.05 16.71 -17.68
CA GLY A 188 -0.98 15.83 -18.17
C GLY A 188 -0.42 14.82 -17.15
N GLY A 189 -1.02 14.70 -15.96
CA GLY A 189 -0.80 13.57 -15.05
C GLY A 189 -1.82 12.46 -15.27
N ASP A 190 -1.42 11.22 -15.04
CA ASP A 190 -2.35 10.07 -14.99
C ASP A 190 -3.14 10.15 -13.67
N LEU A 191 -4.46 9.97 -13.74
CA LEU A 191 -5.33 9.94 -12.56
C LEU A 191 -4.78 9.00 -11.49
N GLU A 192 -4.25 7.86 -11.93
CA GLU A 192 -3.73 6.81 -11.08
C GLU A 192 -2.58 7.29 -10.20
N GLU A 193 -1.81 8.32 -10.58
CA GLU A 193 -0.71 8.85 -9.74
C GLU A 193 -1.20 9.56 -8.46
N PHE A 194 -2.48 9.93 -8.41
CA PHE A 194 -3.08 10.71 -7.33
C PHE A 194 -4.05 9.91 -6.44
N MET A 195 -4.34 8.66 -6.81
CA MET A 195 -5.30 7.80 -6.10
C MET A 195 -4.76 7.35 -4.74
N GLY A 196 -5.67 7.19 -3.78
CA GLY A 196 -5.41 6.54 -2.50
C GLY A 196 -5.48 5.02 -2.59
N THR A 197 -5.09 4.34 -1.50
CA THR A 197 -5.13 2.87 -1.42
C THR A 197 -6.52 2.29 -1.69
N ASP A 198 -7.56 2.82 -1.04
CA ASP A 198 -8.93 2.31 -1.19
C ASP A 198 -9.47 2.51 -2.61
N GLU A 199 -9.06 3.62 -3.26
CA GLU A 199 -9.39 3.89 -4.64
C GLU A 199 -8.70 2.89 -5.58
N TYR A 200 -7.41 2.58 -5.37
CA TYR A 200 -6.76 1.52 -6.13
C TYR A 200 -7.46 0.17 -5.93
N ILE A 201 -7.81 -0.20 -4.69
CA ILE A 201 -8.47 -1.47 -4.39
C ILE A 201 -9.80 -1.61 -5.15
N ALA A 202 -10.60 -0.55 -5.19
CA ALA A 202 -11.85 -0.53 -5.95
C ALA A 202 -11.60 -0.72 -7.46
N ASN A 203 -10.59 -0.03 -8.01
CA ASN A 203 -10.20 -0.17 -9.41
C ASN A 203 -9.66 -1.57 -9.71
N GLU A 204 -8.75 -2.11 -8.90
CA GLU A 204 -8.20 -3.48 -9.03
C GLU A 204 -9.31 -4.52 -9.03
N PHE A 205 -10.24 -4.41 -8.07
CA PHE A 205 -11.36 -5.33 -7.97
C PHE A 205 -12.23 -5.27 -9.24
N GLN A 206 -12.51 -4.07 -9.74
CA GLN A 206 -13.23 -3.89 -11.00
C GLN A 206 -12.52 -4.55 -12.19
N ARG A 207 -11.21 -4.29 -12.40
CA ARG A 207 -10.45 -4.90 -13.53
C ARG A 207 -10.49 -6.42 -13.44
N SER A 208 -10.23 -6.95 -12.25
CA SER A 208 -10.22 -8.39 -11.99
C SER A 208 -11.59 -9.02 -12.30
N GLN A 209 -12.68 -8.44 -11.80
CA GLN A 209 -14.02 -8.98 -12.04
C GLN A 209 -14.46 -8.81 -13.50
N ALA A 210 -14.14 -7.70 -14.15
CA ALA A 210 -14.44 -7.50 -15.57
C ALA A 210 -13.75 -8.57 -16.42
N ALA A 211 -12.46 -8.81 -16.20
CA ALA A 211 -11.71 -9.86 -16.89
C ALA A 211 -12.31 -11.25 -16.67
N LEU A 212 -12.67 -11.59 -15.42
CA LEU A 212 -13.33 -12.85 -15.08
C LEU A 212 -14.66 -13.03 -15.83
N VAL A 213 -15.52 -12.01 -15.83
CA VAL A 213 -16.83 -12.07 -16.48
C VAL A 213 -16.67 -12.20 -18.01
N ILE A 214 -15.75 -11.44 -18.61
CA ILE A 214 -15.44 -11.52 -20.05
C ILE A 214 -14.95 -12.93 -20.41
N LYS A 215 -14.07 -13.53 -19.60
CA LYS A 215 -13.55 -14.89 -19.82
C LYS A 215 -14.66 -15.93 -19.67
N GLN A 216 -15.35 -15.97 -18.53
CA GLN A 216 -16.35 -16.99 -18.19
C GLN A 216 -17.55 -16.99 -19.13
N ARG A 217 -18.01 -15.81 -19.56
CA ARG A 217 -19.17 -15.69 -20.45
C ARG A 217 -18.79 -15.66 -21.93
N ASN A 218 -17.50 -15.84 -22.25
CA ASN A 218 -16.95 -15.76 -23.59
C ASN A 218 -17.44 -14.52 -24.37
N ILE A 219 -17.39 -13.36 -23.72
CA ILE A 219 -17.85 -12.09 -24.31
C ILE A 219 -16.88 -11.68 -25.43
N GLN A 220 -17.45 -11.23 -26.55
CA GLN A 220 -16.73 -10.89 -27.78
C GLN A 220 -17.20 -9.54 -28.29
N GLY A 221 -16.32 -8.81 -28.97
CA GLY A 221 -16.64 -7.53 -29.60
C GLY A 221 -16.61 -6.36 -28.64
N GLU A 222 -16.12 -5.22 -29.14
CA GLU A 222 -15.85 -4.02 -28.36
C GLU A 222 -17.04 -3.56 -27.52
N ALA A 223 -18.21 -3.38 -28.12
CA ALA A 223 -19.38 -2.83 -27.43
C ALA A 223 -19.86 -3.70 -26.26
N ALA A 224 -19.83 -5.03 -26.42
CA ALA A 224 -20.25 -5.96 -25.37
C ALA A 224 -19.23 -6.00 -24.22
N ILE A 225 -17.94 -5.95 -24.53
CA ILE A 225 -16.86 -5.90 -23.55
C ILE A 225 -16.94 -4.61 -22.72
N ARG A 226 -17.14 -3.47 -23.37
CA ARG A 226 -17.32 -2.17 -22.72
C ARG A 226 -18.53 -2.15 -21.79
N ALA A 227 -19.65 -2.70 -22.23
CA ALA A 227 -20.85 -2.81 -21.41
C ALA A 227 -20.63 -3.67 -20.16
N VAL A 228 -19.85 -4.75 -20.26
CA VAL A 228 -19.47 -5.56 -19.09
C VAL A 228 -18.58 -4.79 -18.13
N ALA A 229 -17.58 -4.08 -18.64
CA ALA A 229 -16.65 -3.31 -17.84
C ALA A 229 -17.35 -2.18 -17.05
N GLU A 230 -18.29 -1.50 -17.71
CA GLU A 230 -19.15 -0.48 -17.12
C GLU A 230 -20.12 -1.09 -16.10
N ASP A 231 -20.86 -2.16 -16.44
CA ASP A 231 -21.81 -2.81 -15.52
C ASP A 231 -21.12 -3.30 -14.25
N VAL A 232 -19.96 -3.96 -14.37
CA VAL A 232 -19.17 -4.39 -13.19
C VAL A 232 -18.82 -3.19 -12.31
N GLY A 233 -18.39 -2.06 -12.89
CA GLY A 233 -18.13 -0.82 -12.16
C GLY A 233 -19.37 -0.30 -11.43
N VAL A 234 -20.52 -0.27 -12.11
CA VAL A 234 -21.80 0.15 -11.52
C VAL A 234 -22.19 -0.73 -10.34
N GLN A 235 -22.05 -2.06 -10.45
CA GLN A 235 -22.38 -2.97 -9.34
C GLN A 235 -21.48 -2.77 -8.12
N ILE A 236 -20.18 -2.52 -8.34
CA ILE A 236 -19.22 -2.22 -7.27
C ILE A 236 -19.61 -0.89 -6.60
N ARG A 237 -19.85 0.15 -7.39
CA ARG A 237 -20.31 1.46 -6.91
C ARG A 237 -21.56 1.38 -6.05
N LEU A 238 -22.61 0.71 -6.54
CA LEU A 238 -23.86 0.51 -5.80
C LEU A 238 -23.62 -0.28 -4.50
N THR A 239 -22.66 -1.20 -4.50
CA THR A 239 -22.30 -1.93 -3.28
C THR A 239 -21.64 -1.02 -2.26
N ILE A 240 -20.69 -0.18 -2.67
CA ILE A 240 -20.03 0.83 -1.81
C ILE A 240 -21.09 1.75 -1.18
N GLU A 241 -22.00 2.29 -1.99
CA GLU A 241 -23.08 3.15 -1.52
C GLU A 241 -23.99 2.44 -0.51
N ARG A 242 -24.44 1.21 -0.83
CA ARG A 242 -25.35 0.43 0.01
C ARG A 242 -24.76 0.12 1.39
N ILE A 243 -23.45 -0.08 1.50
CA ILE A 243 -22.79 -0.34 2.79
C ILE A 243 -22.40 0.95 3.53
N GLY A 244 -22.73 2.13 2.98
CA GLY A 244 -22.37 3.43 3.55
C GLY A 244 -20.89 3.77 3.40
N GLY A 245 -20.22 3.17 2.42
CA GLY A 245 -18.83 3.48 2.08
C GLY A 245 -18.69 4.82 1.35
N MET A 246 -17.48 5.37 1.36
CA MET A 246 -17.14 6.57 0.59
C MET A 246 -17.02 6.21 -0.89
N LEU A 247 -17.73 6.93 -1.75
CA LEU A 247 -17.67 6.69 -3.19
C LEU A 247 -16.30 7.05 -3.76
N PRO A 248 -15.82 6.33 -4.80
CA PRO A 248 -14.49 6.53 -5.37
C PRO A 248 -14.17 7.98 -5.70
N GLU A 249 -15.09 8.73 -6.33
CA GLU A 249 -14.88 10.13 -6.71
C GLU A 249 -14.71 11.08 -5.51
N ASP A 250 -15.28 10.74 -4.36
CA ASP A 250 -15.25 11.51 -3.11
C ASP A 250 -14.04 11.18 -2.23
N MET A 251 -13.28 10.13 -2.58
CA MET A 251 -12.08 9.73 -1.82
C MET A 251 -11.00 10.83 -1.78
N PRO A 252 -10.20 10.89 -0.70
CA PRO A 252 -9.12 11.87 -0.58
C PRO A 252 -8.11 11.77 -1.72
N ARG A 253 -7.57 12.93 -2.11
CA ARG A 253 -6.46 13.00 -3.07
C ARG A 253 -5.14 12.97 -2.33
N TYR A 254 -4.19 12.28 -2.91
CA TYR A 254 -2.87 12.14 -2.34
C TYR A 254 -1.83 12.90 -3.17
N ARG A 255 -0.65 13.12 -2.57
CA ARG A 255 0.50 13.62 -3.30
C ARG A 255 0.81 12.66 -4.46
N ARG A 256 1.14 13.24 -5.61
CA ARG A 256 1.56 12.51 -6.80
C ARG A 256 2.64 11.50 -6.44
N LEU A 257 2.48 10.23 -6.84
CA LEU A 257 3.57 9.26 -6.79
C LEU A 257 4.68 9.70 -7.77
N ALA A 258 5.95 9.61 -7.36
CA ALA A 258 7.04 10.03 -8.21
C ALA A 258 7.17 9.11 -9.44
N ARG A 259 7.35 9.70 -10.63
CA ARG A 259 7.71 8.93 -11.83
C ARG A 259 9.17 8.49 -11.68
N GLY A 260 9.41 7.19 -11.49
CA GLY A 260 10.75 6.58 -11.55
C GLY A 260 11.44 6.24 -10.22
N GLU A 261 10.79 6.35 -9.07
CA GLU A 261 11.37 5.87 -7.80
C GLU A 261 10.91 4.43 -7.49
N TRP A 262 11.76 3.51 -7.95
CA TRP A 262 12.04 2.14 -7.51
C TRP A 262 10.85 1.24 -7.14
N MET A 263 10.51 0.36 -8.08
CA MET A 263 10.05 -0.99 -7.75
C MET A 263 11.24 -1.71 -7.11
N THR A 264 11.23 -1.93 -5.80
CA THR A 264 12.24 -2.82 -5.23
C THR A 264 11.98 -4.24 -5.79
N PRO A 265 13.01 -5.09 -5.93
CA PRO A 265 12.80 -6.48 -6.34
C PRO A 265 11.75 -7.20 -5.49
N GLU A 266 11.62 -6.86 -4.20
CA GLU A 266 10.61 -7.40 -3.30
C GLU A 266 9.18 -6.98 -3.69
N LEU A 267 8.98 -5.71 -4.07
CA LEU A 267 7.69 -5.21 -4.58
C LEU A 267 7.31 -5.89 -5.89
N LEU A 268 8.26 -6.06 -6.82
CA LEU A 268 8.06 -6.81 -8.07
C LEU A 268 7.57 -8.24 -7.82
N HIS A 269 8.24 -8.98 -6.93
CA HIS A 269 7.84 -10.34 -6.58
C HIS A 269 6.47 -10.40 -5.89
N SER A 270 6.12 -9.41 -5.05
CA SER A 270 4.83 -9.37 -4.33
C SER A 270 3.61 -9.15 -5.23
N VAL A 271 3.81 -8.58 -6.42
CA VAL A 271 2.74 -8.24 -7.37
C VAL A 271 2.65 -9.28 -8.51
N SER A 272 3.60 -10.21 -8.60
CA SER A 272 3.64 -11.24 -9.64
C SER A 272 2.57 -12.31 -9.39
N PHE A 273 1.30 -12.00 -9.69
CA PHE A 273 0.22 -12.96 -9.71
C PHE A 273 0.10 -13.51 -11.13
N ASN A 274 0.65 -14.70 -11.40
CA ASN A 274 0.58 -15.29 -12.72
C ASN A 274 -0.83 -15.86 -12.95
N TRP A 275 -1.70 -15.10 -13.64
CA TRP A 275 -3.09 -15.46 -13.93
C TRP A 275 -3.24 -16.67 -14.88
N ASN A 276 -2.12 -17.17 -15.42
CA ASN A 276 -2.08 -18.21 -16.45
C ASN A 276 -1.75 -19.62 -15.92
N ALA A 277 -1.96 -19.88 -14.64
CA ALA A 277 -1.83 -21.23 -14.07
C ALA A 277 -3.08 -22.10 -14.30
N ASP A 278 -3.73 -22.00 -15.47
CA ASP A 278 -4.73 -22.97 -15.91
C ASP A 278 -3.99 -24.09 -16.67
N GLU A 279 -4.10 -25.33 -16.17
CA GLU A 279 -3.39 -26.55 -16.62
C GLU A 279 -3.72 -27.04 -18.06
N ASP A 280 -4.46 -26.27 -18.87
CA ASP A 280 -4.89 -26.65 -20.22
C ASP A 280 -4.38 -25.73 -21.36
N ALA A 281 -3.37 -24.89 -21.10
CA ALA A 281 -2.72 -24.13 -22.16
C ALA A 281 -1.75 -25.02 -22.96
N PRO A 282 -1.89 -25.19 -24.29
CA PRO A 282 -0.90 -25.89 -25.09
C PRO A 282 0.44 -25.16 -25.04
N GLU A 283 1.46 -25.90 -24.59
CA GLU A 283 2.91 -25.65 -24.59
C GLU A 283 3.39 -24.21 -24.85
N ALA A 284 3.89 -23.60 -23.77
CA ALA A 284 4.99 -22.62 -23.72
C ALA A 284 5.15 -21.70 -24.94
N VAL A 285 4.49 -20.55 -24.90
CA VAL A 285 4.98 -19.36 -25.61
C VAL A 285 5.95 -18.67 -24.65
N ASP A 286 7.24 -18.72 -24.98
CA ASP A 286 8.27 -17.89 -24.36
C ASP A 286 7.79 -16.43 -24.32
N ARG A 287 7.47 -15.96 -23.10
CA ARG A 287 6.97 -14.61 -22.86
C ARG A 287 8.14 -13.64 -22.77
N VAL A 288 8.55 -13.11 -23.90
CA VAL A 288 9.20 -11.80 -23.95
C VAL A 288 8.09 -10.74 -23.91
N ILE A 289 7.95 -10.07 -22.77
CA ILE A 289 7.15 -8.85 -22.66
C ILE A 289 7.83 -7.79 -23.54
N PRO A 290 7.15 -7.20 -24.55
CA PRO A 290 7.74 -6.09 -25.29
C PRO A 290 7.81 -4.88 -24.37
N ILE A 291 9.03 -4.53 -23.97
CA ILE A 291 9.36 -3.28 -23.31
C ILE A 291 9.09 -2.18 -24.34
N TYR A 292 8.16 -1.27 -24.05
CA TYR A 292 8.01 -0.03 -24.83
C TYR A 292 9.35 0.71 -24.82
N GLU A 293 9.91 0.94 -26.01
CA GLU A 293 11.22 1.58 -26.24
C GLU A 293 11.28 2.95 -25.55
N LEU A 294 12.17 3.07 -24.56
CA LEU A 294 12.71 4.36 -24.12
C LEU A 294 13.72 4.85 -25.18
N PRO A 295 13.80 6.16 -25.47
CA PRO A 295 14.57 6.68 -26.62
C PRO A 295 16.06 6.33 -26.55
N GLU A 296 16.62 6.05 -27.73
CA GLU A 296 17.99 5.56 -27.97
C GLU A 296 19.09 6.39 -27.27
N GLY A 297 19.99 5.69 -26.55
CA GLY A 297 21.17 6.33 -25.96
C GLY A 297 21.95 5.58 -24.89
N ALA A 298 21.56 4.36 -24.49
CA ALA A 298 22.29 3.60 -23.46
C ALA A 298 22.76 2.23 -23.99
N ALA A 299 23.73 2.24 -24.90
CA ALA A 299 24.66 1.14 -25.13
C ALA A 299 25.44 0.88 -23.81
N GLU A 300 25.96 -0.30 -23.45
CA GLU A 300 26.61 -1.36 -24.23
C GLU A 300 27.03 -2.48 -23.23
N LEU A 301 27.41 -3.66 -23.76
CA LEU A 301 28.09 -4.82 -23.10
C LEU A 301 27.17 -5.89 -22.44
N THR A 302 27.19 -7.20 -22.75
CA THR A 302 28.08 -8.02 -23.61
C THR A 302 27.43 -9.38 -23.93
N LEU A 303 27.81 -9.93 -25.09
CA LEU A 303 27.46 -11.21 -25.74
C LEU A 303 28.13 -12.46 -25.12
N LEU A 304 27.59 -13.65 -25.45
CA LEU A 304 28.22 -14.99 -25.69
C LEU A 304 27.25 -16.08 -25.18
N GLU A 305 26.82 -17.15 -25.86
CA GLU A 305 27.13 -17.91 -27.08
C GLU A 305 25.77 -18.50 -27.55
N GLU A 306 25.47 -18.77 -28.82
CA GLU A 306 25.91 -19.99 -29.51
C GLU A 306 25.69 -19.82 -31.03
N ARG A 307 26.78 -19.92 -31.78
CA ARG A 307 26.74 -20.43 -33.15
C ARG A 307 26.89 -21.94 -33.05
N HIS A 308 26.04 -22.70 -33.73
CA HIS A 308 26.44 -23.67 -34.74
C HIS A 308 25.28 -24.60 -35.11
N LEU A 309 24.77 -24.47 -36.34
CA LEU A 309 24.60 -25.55 -37.35
C LEU A 309 23.39 -25.27 -38.25
N ILE A 310 23.67 -24.63 -39.40
CA ILE A 310 22.98 -24.92 -40.65
C ILE A 310 23.96 -25.75 -41.49
N THR A 311 23.52 -26.92 -41.94
CA THR A 311 23.93 -27.53 -43.22
C THR A 311 22.72 -28.37 -43.67
N ASP A 312 21.91 -27.86 -44.58
CA ASP A 312 21.98 -28.09 -46.04
C ASP A 312 21.21 -29.33 -46.49
N GLY A 313 20.35 -29.15 -47.49
CA GLY A 313 19.89 -30.27 -48.34
C GLY A 313 18.49 -30.15 -48.93
N GLU A 314 18.30 -29.28 -49.93
CA GLU A 314 17.24 -29.47 -50.95
C GLU A 314 17.44 -30.79 -51.71
N ALA A 315 16.36 -31.55 -51.97
CA ALA A 315 16.13 -32.23 -53.25
C ALA A 315 14.71 -32.81 -53.36
N ALA A 316 14.15 -32.67 -54.56
CA ALA A 316 12.75 -32.82 -54.96
C ALA A 316 12.37 -34.30 -55.39
N PRO A 317 11.15 -34.56 -55.92
CA PRO A 317 10.34 -35.78 -55.65
C PRO A 317 10.39 -36.88 -56.74
N ARG A 318 9.88 -38.10 -56.45
CA ARG A 318 8.93 -38.87 -57.30
C ARG A 318 8.57 -40.29 -56.80
N GLU A 319 7.30 -40.61 -57.05
CA GLU A 319 6.69 -41.89 -57.48
C GLU A 319 6.40 -43.08 -56.54
N ARG A 320 5.17 -43.58 -56.75
CA ARG A 320 4.49 -44.75 -56.18
C ARG A 320 5.15 -46.07 -56.59
N ARG A 321 5.13 -47.07 -55.69
CA ARG A 321 4.82 -48.48 -56.03
C ARG A 321 4.08 -49.19 -54.88
N LYS A 322 3.30 -50.18 -55.31
CA LYS A 322 2.25 -50.97 -54.64
C LYS A 322 2.74 -51.95 -53.57
N GLY A 323 1.80 -52.36 -52.71
CA GLY A 323 1.80 -53.53 -51.84
C GLY A 323 1.09 -53.15 -50.54
N THR A 324 -0.08 -53.66 -50.16
CA THR A 324 -0.74 -54.96 -50.43
C THR A 324 -2.25 -54.74 -50.33
#